data_AF-A0A7Y3TU73-F1
#
_entry.id   AF-A0A7Y3TU73-F1
#
_cell.length_a   1.000
_cell.length_b   1.000
_cell.length_c   1.000
_cell.angle_alpha   90.00
_cell.angle_beta   90.00
_cell.angle_gamma   90.00
#
_symmetry.space_group_name_H-M   'P 1'
#
loop_
_entity.id
_entity.type
_entity.pdbx_description
1 polymer ?
#
loop_
_entity_poly.entity_id
_entity_poly.type
_entity_poly.pdbx_seq_one_letter_code
_entity_poly.pdbx_strand_id
1 'polypeptide(L)'
;MIAAGLGRYPFDIILVAFNAADKHHPRPFASTVLPVAGARRVGVVAMKVPAYGRLFNSGALAGMHLAMGYTLSLPGVHCCVIAAATVAQLEHMSPLPVTLSHW
;
A
#
# COMPACT_ATOMS: atom_id res chain seq x y z
N MET A 1 9.75 14.63 8.60
CA MET A 1 8.56 13.94 8.04
C MET A 1 8.86 13.58 6.60
N ILE A 2 8.49 12.37 6.14
CA ILE A 2 8.96 11.70 4.90
C ILE A 2 9.12 12.62 3.68
N ALA A 3 8.15 13.49 3.40
CA ALA A 3 8.19 14.46 2.29
C ALA A 3 9.44 15.38 2.31
N ALA A 4 9.87 15.83 3.49
CA ALA A 4 11.09 16.64 3.63
C ALA A 4 12.36 15.82 3.32
N GLY A 5 12.36 14.53 3.63
CA GLY A 5 13.46 13.62 3.28
C GLY A 5 13.55 13.39 1.77
N LEU A 6 12.41 13.10 1.13
CA LEU A 6 12.28 13.02 -0.33
C LEU A 6 12.73 14.29 -1.04
N GLY A 7 12.48 15.45 -0.44
CA GLY A 7 12.94 16.74 -0.95
C GLY A 7 14.45 16.95 -0.84
N ARG A 8 15.17 16.21 0.01
CA ARG A 8 16.59 16.45 0.30
C ARG A 8 17.54 15.42 -0.31
N TYR A 9 17.09 14.18 -0.51
CA TYR A 9 17.94 13.07 -0.91
C TYR A 9 17.42 12.37 -2.16
N PRO A 10 18.31 11.77 -2.98
CA PRO A 10 17.95 11.11 -4.23
C PRO A 10 17.51 9.66 -3.97
N PHE A 11 16.31 9.47 -3.42
CA PHE A 11 15.75 8.12 -3.27
C PHE A 11 15.19 7.62 -4.61
N ASP A 12 15.43 6.36 -4.94
CA ASP A 12 14.81 5.72 -6.10
C ASP A 12 13.41 5.20 -5.78
N ILE A 13 13.23 4.66 -4.57
CA ILE A 13 12.00 4.02 -4.10
C ILE A 13 11.72 4.39 -2.65
N ILE A 14 10.45 4.55 -2.30
CA ILE A 14 9.96 4.63 -0.92
C ILE A 14 8.94 3.54 -0.62
N LEU A 15 8.98 3.06 0.63
CA LEU A 15 7.97 2.20 1.22
C LEU A 15 7.17 3.02 2.24
N VAL A 16 5.88 3.27 1.97
CA VAL A 16 5.04 4.16 2.79
C VAL A 16 3.71 3.52 3.12
N ALA A 17 3.21 3.77 4.33
CA ALA A 17 1.93 3.24 4.78
C ALA A 17 0.78 3.95 4.04
N PHE A 18 0.09 3.23 3.15
CA PHE A 18 -1.11 3.71 2.48
C PHE A 18 -2.24 2.70 2.67
N ASN A 19 -3.41 3.21 3.08
CA ASN A 19 -4.62 2.42 3.23
C ASN A 19 -5.85 3.36 3.30
N ALA A 20 -7.05 2.79 3.30
CA ALA A 20 -8.30 3.55 3.29
C ALA A 20 -8.50 4.49 4.50
N ALA A 21 -7.78 4.28 5.61
CA ALA A 21 -7.84 5.15 6.78
C ALA A 21 -6.90 6.37 6.69
N ASP A 22 -5.92 6.37 5.78
CA ASP A 22 -4.93 7.46 5.66
C ASP A 22 -5.58 8.83 5.49
N LYS A 23 -6.63 8.91 4.65
CA LYS A 23 -7.37 10.16 4.39
C LYS A 23 -8.04 10.76 5.64
N HIS A 24 -8.22 9.98 6.69
CA HIS A 24 -8.82 10.40 7.96
C HIS A 24 -7.77 10.78 9.01
N HIS A 25 -6.48 10.57 8.73
CA HIS A 25 -5.40 10.96 9.63
C HIS A 25 -5.19 12.48 9.59
N PRO A 26 -4.81 13.15 10.70
CA PRO A 26 -4.55 14.60 10.71
C PRO A 26 -3.46 15.06 9.73
N ARG A 27 -2.58 14.13 9.33
CA ARG A 27 -1.52 14.33 8.33
C ARG A 27 -1.49 13.12 7.40
N PRO A 28 -2.37 13.05 6.38
CA PRO A 28 -2.41 11.93 5.45
C PRO A 28 -1.13 11.87 4.64
N PHE A 29 -0.58 10.68 4.44
CA PHE A 29 0.57 10.52 3.57
C PHE A 29 0.21 10.71 2.11
N ALA A 30 -0.99 10.33 1.67
CA ALA A 30 -1.39 10.44 0.28
C ALA A 30 -1.32 11.91 -0.22
N SER A 31 -1.80 12.86 0.59
CA SER A 31 -1.77 14.28 0.22
C SER A 31 -0.42 14.97 0.46
N THR A 32 0.44 14.42 1.31
CA THR A 32 1.70 15.08 1.70
C THR A 32 2.95 14.46 1.07
N VAL A 33 2.93 13.17 0.73
CA VAL A 33 4.09 12.41 0.24
C VAL A 33 4.00 12.18 -1.27
N LEU A 34 2.84 11.77 -1.80
CA LEU A 34 2.70 11.43 -3.22
C LEU A 34 3.04 12.59 -4.17
N PRO A 35 2.66 13.86 -3.90
CA PRO A 35 3.05 14.97 -4.77
C PRO A 35 4.57 15.15 -4.84
N VAL A 36 5.27 14.98 -3.71
CA VAL A 36 6.73 15.13 -3.67
C VAL A 36 7.42 13.95 -4.35
N ALA A 37 6.94 12.72 -4.13
CA ALA A 37 7.45 11.53 -4.80
C ALA A 37 7.30 11.63 -6.32
N GLY A 38 6.13 12.08 -6.81
CA GLY A 38 5.90 12.33 -8.24
C GLY A 38 6.83 13.38 -8.82
N ALA A 39 6.97 14.54 -8.15
CA ALA A 39 7.87 15.61 -8.59
C ALA A 39 9.36 15.18 -8.64
N ARG A 40 9.74 14.25 -7.74
CA ARG A 40 11.09 13.69 -7.66
C ARG A 40 11.28 12.41 -8.50
N ARG A 41 10.23 11.91 -9.17
CA ARG A 41 10.22 10.65 -9.93
C ARG A 41 10.65 9.43 -9.10
N VAL A 42 10.19 9.39 -7.84
CA VAL A 42 10.48 8.30 -6.90
C VAL A 42 9.40 7.24 -7.00
N GLY A 43 9.80 5.97 -7.12
CA GLY A 43 8.90 4.83 -7.08
C GLY A 43 8.21 4.71 -5.71
N VAL A 44 6.92 4.43 -5.71
CA VAL A 44 6.14 4.33 -4.47
C VAL A 44 5.60 2.92 -4.30
N VAL A 45 6.00 2.29 -3.19
CA VAL A 45 5.51 1.00 -2.74
C VAL A 45 4.65 1.21 -1.51
N ALA A 46 3.42 0.72 -1.55
CA ALA A 46 2.52 0.78 -0.40
C ALA A 46 2.77 -0.36 0.58
N MET A 47 2.74 -0.06 1.87
CA MET A 47 2.72 -1.04 2.96
C MET A 47 1.52 -0.83 3.88
N LYS A 48 1.24 -1.83 4.73
CA LYS A 48 0.15 -1.77 5.74
C LYS A 48 -1.23 -1.48 5.13
N VAL A 49 -1.45 -1.96 3.92
CA VAL A 49 -2.69 -1.84 3.15
C VAL A 49 -3.95 -2.27 3.92
N PRO A 50 -4.00 -3.45 4.59
CA PRO A 50 -5.19 -3.83 5.36
C PRO A 50 -5.21 -3.25 6.79
N ALA A 51 -4.25 -2.40 7.16
CA ALA A 51 -4.04 -1.90 8.52
C ALA A 51 -4.09 -3.01 9.59
N TYR A 52 -3.35 -4.10 9.36
CA TYR A 52 -3.36 -5.30 10.23
C TYR A 52 -4.74 -5.96 10.37
N GLY A 53 -5.56 -5.92 9.31
CA GLY A 53 -6.91 -6.50 9.29
C GLY A 53 -7.97 -5.60 9.92
N ARG A 54 -7.60 -4.46 10.52
CA ARG A 54 -8.54 -3.56 11.20
C ARG A 54 -9.62 -3.00 10.28
N LEU A 55 -9.30 -2.81 8.99
CA LEU A 55 -10.27 -2.34 8.00
C LEU A 55 -11.37 -3.37 7.70
N PHE A 56 -11.11 -4.66 7.94
CA PHE A 56 -12.07 -5.73 7.75
C PHE A 56 -12.89 -5.96 9.02
N ASN A 57 -12.24 -5.96 10.19
CA ASN A 57 -12.90 -6.18 11.48
C ASN A 57 -13.96 -5.11 11.80
N SER A 58 -13.81 -3.89 11.28
CA SER A 58 -14.79 -2.81 11.45
C SER A 58 -15.92 -2.86 10.41
N GLY A 59 -15.92 -3.81 9.47
CA GLY A 59 -16.82 -3.83 8.32
C GLY A 59 -16.58 -2.70 7.30
N ALA A 60 -15.46 -1.97 7.41
CA ALA A 60 -15.18 -0.83 6.53
C ALA A 60 -14.82 -1.28 5.11
N LEU A 61 -14.23 -2.47 4.95
CA LEU A 61 -13.94 -3.09 3.67
C LEU A 61 -14.36 -4.57 3.70
N ALA A 62 -14.98 -5.03 2.61
CA ALA A 62 -15.44 -6.41 2.43
C ALA A 62 -14.31 -7.43 2.18
N GLY A 63 -13.09 -6.97 1.87
CA GLY A 63 -11.95 -7.87 1.67
C GLY A 63 -10.73 -7.20 1.08
N MET A 64 -9.71 -8.03 0.81
CA MET A 64 -8.40 -7.57 0.37
C MET A 64 -8.43 -6.86 -0.99
N HIS A 65 -9.28 -7.29 -1.91
CA HIS A 65 -9.45 -6.67 -3.23
C HIS A 65 -9.82 -5.18 -3.13
N LEU A 66 -10.65 -4.78 -2.16
CA LEU A 66 -10.97 -3.36 -1.94
C LEU A 66 -9.83 -2.61 -1.28
N ALA A 67 -9.11 -3.23 -0.34
CA ALA A 67 -7.97 -2.59 0.32
C ALA A 67 -6.82 -2.32 -0.67
N MET A 68 -6.51 -3.32 -1.51
CA MET A 68 -5.53 -3.20 -2.59
C MET A 68 -6.03 -2.25 -3.68
N GLY A 69 -7.28 -2.40 -4.13
CA GLY A 69 -7.88 -1.54 -5.15
C GLY A 69 -7.84 -0.06 -4.76
N TYR A 70 -8.24 0.28 -3.53
CA TYR A 70 -8.10 1.64 -3.00
C TYR A 70 -6.64 2.12 -3.07
N THR A 71 -5.72 1.32 -2.53
CA THR A 71 -4.32 1.75 -2.41
C THR A 71 -3.63 1.89 -3.76
N LEU A 72 -3.86 0.96 -4.68
CA LEU A 72 -3.32 0.98 -6.04
C LEU A 72 -3.99 2.04 -6.93
N SER A 73 -5.19 2.53 -6.55
CA SER A 73 -5.81 3.67 -7.23
C SER A 73 -5.22 5.03 -6.83
N LEU A 74 -4.40 5.09 -5.78
CA LEU A 74 -3.74 6.32 -5.38
C LEU A 74 -2.71 6.74 -6.45
N PRO A 75 -2.69 8.01 -6.88
CA PRO A 75 -1.77 8.46 -7.92
C PRO A 75 -0.31 8.19 -7.56
N GLY A 76 0.41 7.52 -8.47
CA GLY A 76 1.84 7.25 -8.32
C GLY A 76 2.18 6.09 -7.39
N VAL A 77 1.22 5.33 -6.85
CA VAL A 77 1.48 4.05 -6.19
C VAL A 77 1.65 2.96 -7.26
N HIS A 78 2.79 2.27 -7.25
CA HIS A 78 3.15 1.32 -8.32
C HIS A 78 2.94 -0.14 -7.91
N CYS A 79 3.16 -0.47 -6.64
CA CYS A 79 2.88 -1.79 -6.11
C CYS A 79 2.57 -1.74 -4.61
N CYS A 80 2.10 -2.85 -4.07
CA CYS A 80 1.89 -3.05 -2.64
C CYS A 80 2.71 -4.24 -2.15
N VAL A 81 3.29 -4.13 -0.96
CA VAL A 81 3.87 -5.27 -0.23
C VAL A 81 2.90 -5.68 0.87
N ILE A 82 2.38 -6.91 0.74
CA ILE A 82 1.42 -7.49 1.66
C ILE A 82 2.02 -8.72 2.34
N ALA A 83 1.96 -8.77 3.66
CA ALA A 83 2.33 -9.96 4.41
C ALA A 83 1.18 -10.97 4.39
N ALA A 84 1.50 -12.22 4.05
CA ALA A 84 0.64 -13.38 4.25
C ALA A 84 1.28 -14.27 5.32
N ALA A 85 0.50 -14.68 6.31
CA ALA A 85 0.92 -15.63 7.35
C ALA A 85 0.56 -17.08 6.99
N THR A 86 -0.30 -17.27 5.99
CA THR A 86 -0.72 -18.59 5.50
C THR A 86 -0.77 -18.59 3.97
N VAL A 87 -0.61 -19.76 3.37
CA VAL A 87 -0.78 -19.96 1.92
C VAL A 87 -2.16 -19.52 1.46
N ALA A 88 -3.22 -19.87 2.23
CA ALA A 88 -4.58 -19.45 1.93
C ALA A 88 -4.68 -17.91 1.82
N GLN A 89 -4.03 -17.16 2.71
CA GLN A 89 -4.01 -15.70 2.61
C GLN A 89 -3.31 -15.19 1.33
N LEU A 90 -2.22 -15.86 0.91
CA LEU A 90 -1.52 -15.53 -0.33
C LEU A 90 -2.42 -15.75 -1.57
N GLU A 91 -3.15 -16.86 -1.60
CA GLU A 91 -4.09 -17.18 -2.70
C GLU A 91 -5.18 -16.12 -2.83
N HIS A 92 -5.71 -15.59 -1.73
CA HIS A 92 -6.72 -14.51 -1.75
C HIS A 92 -6.17 -13.16 -2.25
N MET A 93 -4.85 -13.00 -2.33
CA MET A 93 -4.19 -11.79 -2.84
C MET A 93 -3.79 -11.92 -4.31
N SER A 94 -3.66 -13.15 -4.82
CA SER A 94 -3.24 -13.42 -6.19
C SER A 94 -4.44 -13.45 -7.14
N PRO A 95 -4.40 -12.72 -8.27
CA PRO A 95 -5.41 -12.85 -9.33
C PRO A 95 -5.26 -14.17 -10.12
N LEU A 96 -4.16 -14.92 -9.94
CA LEU A 96 -3.90 -16.20 -10.59
C LEU A 96 -3.88 -17.35 -9.56
N PRO A 97 -4.38 -18.54 -9.90
CA PRO A 97 -4.26 -19.71 -9.05
C PRO A 97 -2.77 -20.00 -8.79
N VAL A 98 -2.38 -20.04 -7.51
CA VAL A 98 -1.00 -20.34 -7.10
C VAL A 98 -0.81 -21.86 -7.19
N THR A 99 -0.36 -22.37 -8.33
CA THR A 99 -0.01 -23.79 -8.45
C THR A 99 1.32 -24.05 -7.72
N LEU A 100 1.22 -24.60 -6.51
CA LEU A 100 2.37 -24.89 -5.63
C LEU A 100 3.15 -26.16 -6.01
N SER A 101 3.17 -26.58 -7.27
CA SER A 101 3.74 -27.88 -7.64
C SER A 101 5.28 -27.95 -7.66
N HIS A 102 6.01 -26.87 -7.39
CA HIS A 102 7.48 -26.85 -7.50
C HIS A 102 8.20 -25.91 -6.49
N TRP A 103 7.79 -25.89 -5.22
CA TRP A 103 8.57 -25.28 -4.13
C TRP A 103 8.77 -26.28 -2.99
#